data_AF-A0A3D2MFE6-F1
#
_entry.id   AF-A0A3D2MFE6-F1
#
_cell.length_a   1.000
_cell.length_b   1.000
_cell.length_c   1.000
_cell.angle_alpha   90.00
_cell.angle_beta   90.00
_cell.angle_gamma   90.00
#
_symmetry.space_group_name_H-M   'P 1'
#
loop_
_entity.id
_entity.type
_entity.pdbx_description
1 polymer ?
#
loop_
_entity_poly.entity_id
_entity_poly.type
_entity_poly.pdbx_seq_one_letter_code
_entity_poly.pdbx_strand_id
1 'polypeptide(L)' 'VAPDDFGKVIGRQGRVARAMRTLLRAGGAREGRHTSLEIL' A
#
# COMPACT_ATOMS: atom_id res chain seq x y z
N VAL A 1 12.75 -2.18 0.48
CA VAL A 1 12.28 -3.58 0.70
C VAL A 1 13.23 -4.51 0.00
N ALA A 2 13.33 -5.79 0.40
CA ALA A 2 14.14 -6.72 -0.37
C ALA A 2 13.50 -6.93 -1.75
N PRO A 3 14.29 -7.16 -2.82
CA PRO A 3 13.78 -7.42 -4.16
C PRO A 3 12.68 -8.51 -4.21
N ASP A 4 12.78 -9.49 -3.31
CA ASP A 4 11.87 -10.64 -3.20
C ASP A 4 10.49 -10.26 -2.61
N ASP A 5 10.43 -9.19 -1.81
CA ASP A 5 9.20 -8.76 -1.15
C ASP A 5 8.26 -8.01 -2.09
N PHE A 6 8.77 -7.43 -3.18
CA PHE A 6 7.96 -6.66 -4.13
C PHE A 6 6.87 -7.52 -4.76
N GLY A 7 7.17 -8.77 -5.13
CA GLY A 7 6.18 -9.68 -5.69
C GLY A 7 5.02 -9.95 -4.72
N LYS A 8 5.33 -10.11 -3.43
CA LYS A 8 4.34 -10.31 -2.37
C LYS A 8 3.53 -9.05 -2.10
N VAL A 9 4.18 -7.88 -2.09
CA VAL A 9 3.55 -6.58 -1.81
C VAL A 9 2.64 -6.11 -2.95
N ILE A 10 3.07 -6.27 -4.20
CA ILE A 10 2.24 -5.97 -5.37
C ILE A 10 1.07 -6.98 -5.42
N GLY A 11 1.38 -8.27 -5.28
CA GLY A 11 0.42 -9.36 -5.40
C GLY A 11 -0.14 -9.47 -6.83
N ARG A 12 -1.01 -10.45 -7.07
CA ARG A 12 -1.59 -10.68 -8.40
C ARG A 12 -2.35 -9.43 -8.89
N GLN A 13 -1.94 -8.87 -10.03
CA GLN A 13 -2.50 -7.65 -10.64
C GLN A 13 -2.50 -6.41 -9.72
N GLY A 14 -1.61 -6.35 -8.71
CA GLY A 14 -1.57 -5.20 -7.80
C GLY A 14 -2.67 -5.21 -6.73
N ARG A 15 -3.40 -6.32 -6.54
CA ARG A 15 -4.54 -6.41 -5.60
C ARG A 15 -4.12 -6.10 -4.16
N VAL A 16 -2.96 -6.60 -3.73
CA VAL A 16 -2.47 -6.39 -2.36
C VAL A 16 -2.06 -4.94 -2.16
N ALA A 17 -1.31 -4.37 -3.10
CA ALA A 17 -0.96 -2.95 -3.09
C ALA A 17 -2.20 -2.04 -3.07
N ARG A 18 -3.26 -2.40 -3.79
CA ARG A 18 -4.52 -1.64 -3.79
C ARG A 18 -5.22 -1.70 -2.43
N ALA A 19 -5.30 -2.88 -1.80
CA ALA A 19 -5.88 -3.02 -0.47
C ALA A 19 -5.09 -2.21 0.58
N MET A 20 -3.76 -2.28 0.54
CA MET A 20 -2.87 -1.50 1.40
C MET A 20 -3.13 0.01 1.28
N ARG A 21 -3.26 0.52 0.06
CA ARG A 21 -3.58 1.95 -0.19
C ARG A 21 -4.92 2.36 0.40
N THR A 22 -5.94 1.51 0.29
CA THR A 22 -7.25 1.77 0.90
C THR A 22 -7.14 1.86 2.41
N LEU A 23 -6.44 0.92 3.05
CA LEU A 23 -6.23 0.92 4.50
C LEU A 23 -5.45 2.15 4.97
N LEU A 24 -4.38 2.51 4.25
CA LEU A 24 -3.58 3.70 4.55
C LEU A 24 -4.39 4.98 4.43
N ARG A 25 -5.22 5.12 3.39
CA ARG A 25 -6.14 6.26 3.27
C ARG A 25 -7.15 6.31 4.40
N ALA A 26 -7.73 5.17 4.77
CA ALA A 26 -8.68 5.11 5.87
C ALA A 26 -8.03 5.45 7.22
N GLY A 27 -6.81 4.97 7.48
CA GLY A 27 -6.04 5.31 8.68
C GLY A 27 -5.60 6.77 8.70
N GLY A 28 -5.02 7.26 7.60
CA GLY A 28 -4.58 8.64 7.45
C GLY A 28 -5.71 9.64 7.61
N ALA A 29 -6.89 9.35 7.05
CA ALA A 29 -8.08 10.19 7.23
C ALA A 29 -8.47 10.33 8.71
N ARG A 30 -8.28 9.29 9.53
CA ARG A 30 -8.54 9.35 10.99
C ARG A 30 -7.51 10.19 11.73
N GLU A 31 -6.28 10.26 11.22
CA GLU A 31 -5.21 11.12 11.77
C GLU A 31 -5.21 12.54 11.16
N GLY A 32 -6.12 12.85 10.22
CA GLY A 32 -6.10 14.11 9.47
C GLY A 32 -4.88 14.26 8.54
N ARG A 33 -4.26 13.14 8.16
CA ARG A 33 -3.06 13.09 7.32
C ARG A 33 -3.35 12.45 5.97
N HIS A 34 -2.80 13.02 4.91
CA HIS A 34 -2.92 12.45 3.58
C HIS A 34 -1.75 11.49 3.31
N THR A 35 -2.02 10.19 3.28
CA THR A 35 -1.03 9.14 3.11
C THR A 35 -1.27 8.32 1.85
N SER A 36 -0.18 7.99 1.14
CA SER A 36 -0.17 7.16 -0.06
C SER A 36 0.98 6.15 -0.03
N LEU A 37 0.73 4.96 -0.55
CA LEU A 37 1.77 3.93 -0.72
C LEU A 37 2.39 4.02 -2.11
N GLU A 38 3.66 4.40 -2.17
CA GLU A 38 4.54 4.23 -3.32
C GLU A 38 5.33 2.93 -3.20
N ILE A 39 5.45 2.23 -4.32
CA ILE A 39 6.24 1.00 -4.46
C ILE A 39 7.20 1.29 -5.60
N LEU A 40 8.50 1.35 -5.31
CA LEU A 40 9.60 1.69 -6.24
C LEU A 40 10.17 0.45 -6.91
#